data_AF-A0A961P5W7-F1
#
_entry.id   AF-A0A961P5W7-F1
#
_cell.length_a   1.000
_cell.length_b   1.000
_cell.length_c   1.000
_cell.angle_alpha   90.00
_cell.angle_beta   90.00
_cell.angle_gamma   90.00
#
_symmetry.space_group_name_H-M   'P 1'
#
loop_
_entity.id
_entity.type
_entity.pdbx_description
1 polymer ?
#
loop_
_entity_poly.entity_id
_entity_poly.type
_entity_poly.pdbx_seq_one_letter_code
_entity_poly.pdbx_strand_id
1 'polypeptide(L)'
;MSYDLIALLMFSTMMLMLMTGQRVFGAIGFVAVIAALLLWGDRGGYDLGFSAAMKLMKWYPLLTLPMFIFMGYVLSESKIADDLYKMFHVWMGGVSGGLAIGTIGLMVLISAMNGLSVAGMAIGA
;
A
#
# COMPACT_ATOMS: atom_id res chain seq x y z
N MET A 1 -5.49 -31.93 -10.44
CA MET A 1 -4.06 -31.57 -10.29
C MET A 1 -3.66 -31.81 -8.85
N SER A 2 -2.41 -32.18 -8.57
CA SER A 2 -1.90 -32.17 -7.19
C SER A 2 -1.88 -30.73 -6.66
N TYR A 3 -2.13 -30.56 -5.36
CA TYR A 3 -2.16 -29.24 -4.72
C TYR A 3 -0.83 -28.50 -4.87
N ASP A 4 0.29 -29.23 -4.83
CA ASP A 4 1.63 -28.68 -5.01
C ASP A 4 1.81 -28.03 -6.38
N LEU A 5 1.27 -28.65 -7.43
CA LEU A 5 1.38 -28.14 -8.79
C LEU A 5 0.53 -26.88 -8.99
N ILE A 6 -0.64 -26.81 -8.38
CA ILE A 6 -1.49 -25.61 -8.40
C ILE A 6 -0.77 -24.46 -7.71
N ALA A 7 -0.21 -24.70 -6.52
CA ALA A 7 0.51 -23.68 -5.76
C ALA A 7 1.75 -23.18 -6.53
N LEU A 8 2.53 -24.09 -7.11
CA LEU A 8 3.73 -23.76 -7.87
C LEU A 8 3.38 -22.97 -9.15
N LEU A 9 2.30 -23.34 -9.84
CA LEU A 9 1.82 -22.63 -11.02
C LEU A 9 1.31 -21.22 -10.69
N MET A 10 0.49 -21.07 -9.65
CA MET A 10 0.00 -19.75 -9.21
C MET A 10 1.14 -18.84 -8.74
N PHE A 11 2.09 -19.37 -7.97
CA PHE A 11 3.23 -18.60 -7.49
C PHE A 11 4.18 -18.19 -8.63
N SER A 12 4.53 -19.13 -9.52
CA SER A 12 5.42 -18.85 -10.65
C SER A 12 4.83 -17.84 -11.63
N THR A 13 3.54 -17.97 -11.98
CA THR A 13 2.85 -17.01 -12.84
C THR A 13 2.75 -15.61 -12.22
N MET A 14 2.51 -15.52 -10.92
CA MET A 14 2.54 -14.25 -10.19
C MET A 14 3.94 -13.62 -10.22
N MET A 15 5.00 -14.40 -9.95
CA MET A 15 6.38 -13.91 -10.00
C MET A 15 6.79 -13.43 -11.39
N LEU A 16 6.40 -14.17 -12.44
CA LEU A 16 6.61 -13.74 -13.83
C LEU A 16 5.90 -12.41 -14.13
N MET A 17 4.65 -12.26 -13.70
CA MET A 17 3.92 -10.99 -13.88
C MET A 17 4.56 -9.83 -13.12
N LEU A 18 5.04 -10.04 -11.89
CA LEU A 18 5.71 -8.98 -11.14
C LEU A 18 7.01 -8.53 -11.82
N MET A 19 7.74 -9.44 -12.49
CA MET A 19 8.93 -9.08 -13.27
C MET A 19 8.63 -8.21 -14.51
N THR A 20 7.39 -8.19 -15.01
CA THR A 20 7.00 -7.31 -16.13
C THR A 20 6.82 -5.84 -15.74
N GLY A 21 6.95 -5.50 -14.45
CA GLY A 21 6.82 -4.12 -13.95
C GLY A 21 5.38 -3.60 -13.87
N GLN A 22 4.38 -4.48 -14.01
CA GLN A 22 2.98 -4.12 -13.87
C GLN A 22 2.62 -3.76 -12.42
N ARG A 23 1.54 -2.99 -12.24
CA ARG A 23 1.04 -2.64 -10.90
C ARG A 23 0.71 -3.91 -10.11
N VAL A 24 1.19 -3.98 -8.86
CA VAL A 24 1.06 -5.17 -7.99
C VAL A 24 -0.38 -5.63 -7.87
N PHE A 25 -1.35 -4.72 -7.72
CA PHE A 25 -2.77 -5.07 -7.63
C PHE A 25 -3.29 -5.76 -8.90
N GLY A 26 -2.80 -5.35 -10.08
CA GLY A 26 -3.19 -5.93 -11.36
C GLY A 26 -2.59 -7.31 -11.55
N ALA A 27 -1.30 -7.47 -11.22
CA ALA A 27 -0.61 -8.76 -11.31
C ALA A 27 -1.25 -9.84 -10.42
N ILE A 28 -1.49 -9.51 -9.15
CA ILE A 28 -2.11 -10.42 -8.18
C ILE A 28 -3.57 -10.69 -8.57
N GLY A 29 -4.33 -9.63 -8.92
CA GLY A 29 -5.74 -9.76 -9.29
C GLY A 29 -5.94 -10.63 -10.52
N PHE A 30 -5.11 -10.47 -11.55
CA PHE A 30 -5.19 -11.27 -12.77
C PHE A 30 -4.93 -12.75 -12.52
N VAL A 31 -3.83 -13.09 -11.83
CA VAL A 31 -3.50 -14.48 -11.49
C VAL A 31 -4.59 -15.09 -10.61
N ALA A 32 -5.12 -14.33 -9.64
CA ALA A 32 -6.20 -14.80 -8.77
C ALA A 32 -7.50 -15.09 -9.54
N VAL A 33 -7.92 -14.20 -10.44
CA VAL A 33 -9.15 -14.40 -11.23
C VAL A 33 -8.99 -15.56 -12.22
N ILE A 34 -7.86 -15.66 -12.91
CA ILE A 34 -7.62 -16.78 -13.84
C ILE A 34 -7.55 -18.11 -13.09
N ALA A 35 -6.85 -18.17 -11.96
CA ALA A 35 -6.80 -19.37 -11.15
C ALA A 35 -8.19 -19.75 -10.60
N ALA A 36 -8.99 -18.77 -10.17
CA ALA A 36 -10.37 -19.00 -9.72
C ALA A 36 -11.26 -19.55 -10.85
N LEU A 37 -11.13 -19.02 -12.07
CA LEU A 37 -11.86 -19.53 -13.23
C LEU A 37 -11.40 -20.94 -13.63
N LEU A 38 -10.10 -21.23 -13.60
CA LEU A 38 -9.58 -22.55 -13.96
C LEU A 38 -9.91 -23.63 -12.91
N LEU A 39 -9.98 -23.28 -11.63
CA LEU A 39 -10.24 -24.22 -10.53
C LEU A 39 -11.74 -24.39 -10.24
N TRP A 40 -12.51 -23.31 -10.25
CA TRP A 40 -13.93 -23.31 -9.89
C TRP A 40 -14.88 -23.16 -11.09
N GLY A 41 -14.43 -22.63 -12.23
CA GLY A 41 -15.22 -22.55 -13.48
C GLY A 41 -16.63 -21.97 -13.29
N ASP A 42 -17.63 -22.65 -13.88
CA ASP A 42 -19.05 -22.29 -13.78
C ASP A 42 -19.67 -22.55 -12.39
N ARG A 43 -18.93 -23.17 -11.45
CA ARG A 43 -19.39 -23.39 -10.06
C ARG A 43 -19.20 -22.14 -9.17
N GLY A 44 -19.18 -20.96 -9.77
CA GLY A 44 -18.99 -19.68 -9.07
C GLY A 44 -17.54 -19.15 -9.08
N GLY A 45 -16.69 -19.60 -10.01
CA GLY A 45 -15.35 -19.01 -10.20
C GLY A 45 -15.42 -17.52 -10.57
N TYR A 46 -16.44 -17.13 -11.35
CA TYR A 46 -16.73 -15.73 -11.69
C TYR A 46 -17.18 -14.91 -10.47
N ASP A 47 -17.92 -15.53 -9.54
CA ASP A 47 -18.41 -14.87 -8.32
C ASP A 47 -17.27 -14.53 -7.36
N LEU A 48 -16.19 -15.32 -7.33
CA LEU A 48 -15.03 -15.05 -6.48
C LEU A 48 -14.33 -13.74 -6.85
N GLY A 49 -14.11 -13.51 -8.15
CA GLY A 49 -13.52 -12.25 -8.63
C GLY A 49 -14.43 -11.05 -8.37
N PHE A 50 -15.73 -11.19 -8.65
CA PHE A 50 -16.71 -10.15 -8.42
C PHE A 50 -16.86 -9.80 -6.93
N SER A 51 -16.95 -10.82 -6.07
CA SER A 51 -17.06 -10.66 -4.62
C SER A 51 -15.81 -9.97 -4.03
N ALA A 52 -14.62 -10.33 -4.50
CA ALA A 52 -13.38 -9.66 -4.10
C ALA A 52 -13.36 -8.17 -4.48
N ALA A 53 -13.81 -7.83 -5.70
CA ALA A 53 -13.93 -6.44 -6.14
C ALA A 53 -14.97 -5.68 -5.30
N MET A 54 -16.13 -6.27 -5.04
CA MET A 54 -17.17 -5.67 -4.21
C MET A 54 -16.72 -5.50 -2.75
N LYS A 55 -15.91 -6.41 -2.23
CA LYS A 55 -15.29 -6.29 -0.90
C LYS A 55 -14.37 -5.09 -0.82
N LEU A 56 -13.57 -4.84 -1.86
CA LEU A 56 -12.72 -3.66 -1.96
C LEU A 56 -13.56 -2.37 -2.05
N MET A 57 -14.59 -2.34 -2.90
CA MET A 57 -15.46 -1.17 -3.05
C MET A 57 -16.21 -0.80 -1.77
N LYS A 58 -16.56 -1.79 -0.94
CA LYS A 58 -17.24 -1.62 0.35
C LYS A 58 -16.27 -1.51 1.53
N TRP A 59 -14.97 -1.41 1.27
CA TRP A 59 -13.98 -1.43 2.33
C TRP A 59 -14.04 -0.14 3.15
N TYR A 60 -14.34 -0.29 4.45
CA TYR A 60 -14.57 0.83 5.37
C TYR A 60 -13.47 1.93 5.33
N PRO A 61 -12.17 1.60 5.23
CA PRO A 61 -11.10 2.60 5.10
C PRO A 61 -11.18 3.49 3.86
N LEU A 62 -11.87 3.10 2.78
CA LEU A 62 -12.07 4.00 1.63
C LEU A 62 -12.89 5.25 2.00
N LEU A 63 -13.74 5.18 3.03
CA LEU A 63 -14.51 6.32 3.52
C LEU A 63 -13.63 7.33 4.27
N THR A 64 -12.61 6.85 4.99
CA THR A 64 -11.70 7.70 5.77
C THR A 64 -10.50 8.16 4.95
N LEU A 65 -10.22 7.52 3.81
CA LEU A 65 -9.09 7.82 2.93
C LEU A 65 -9.03 9.30 2.49
N PRO A 66 -10.13 9.96 2.06
CA PRO A 66 -10.11 11.38 1.72
C PRO A 66 -9.77 12.27 2.92
N MET A 67 -10.22 11.91 4.13
CA MET A 67 -9.92 12.67 5.35
C MET A 67 -8.44 12.56 5.72
N PHE A 68 -7.82 11.39 5.54
CA PHE A 68 -6.37 11.23 5.73
C PHE A 68 -5.57 12.04 4.70
N ILE A 69 -5.96 12.03 3.43
CA ILE A 69 -5.32 12.85 2.39
C ILE A 69 -5.47 14.34 2.73
N PHE A 70 -6.68 14.77 3.14
CA PHE A 70 -6.94 16.16 3.51
C PHE A 70 -6.09 16.61 4.70
N MET A 71 -5.97 15.78 5.73
CA MET A 71 -5.10 16.07 6.87
C MET A 71 -3.63 16.19 6.44
N GLY A 72 -3.15 15.30 5.57
CA GLY A 72 -1.80 15.38 5.00
C GLY A 72 -1.58 16.67 4.19
N TYR A 73 -2.57 17.07 3.39
CA TYR A 73 -2.56 18.33 2.65
C TYR A 73 -2.49 19.55 3.59
N VAL A 74 -3.34 19.59 4.63
CA VAL A 74 -3.32 20.68 5.62
C VAL A 74 -1.99 20.74 6.37
N LEU A 75 -1.41 19.60 6.73
CA LEU A 75 -0.09 19.53 7.39
C LEU A 75 1.03 20.09 6.50
N SER A 76 1.00 19.77 5.20
CA SER A 76 1.96 20.28 4.22
C SER A 76 1.79 21.79 3.99
N GLU A 77 0.56 22.26 3.78
CA GLU A 77 0.28 23.66 3.45
C GLU A 77 0.47 24.60 4.66
N SER A 78 0.21 24.10 5.88
CA SER A 78 0.42 24.87 7.12
C SER A 78 1.89 25.03 7.53
N LYS A 79 2.84 24.40 6.79
CA LYS A 79 4.29 24.39 7.10
C LYS A 79 4.65 23.78 8.46
N ILE A 80 3.71 23.11 9.12
CA ILE A 80 3.98 22.38 10.38
C ILE A 80 5.02 21.29 10.16
N ALA A 81 5.01 20.64 8.98
CA ALA A 81 6.01 19.63 8.62
C ALA A 81 7.45 20.21 8.59
N ASP A 82 7.63 21.43 8.07
CA ASP A 82 8.94 22.10 8.01
C ASP A 82 9.45 22.48 9.40
N ASP A 83 8.56 22.97 10.25
CA ASP A 83 8.90 23.33 11.64
C ASP A 83 9.23 22.08 12.46
N LEU A 84 8.52 20.97 12.22
CA LEU A 84 8.82 19.68 12.82
C LEU A 84 10.18 19.15 12.36
N TYR A 85 10.52 19.29 11.07
CA TYR A 85 11.85 18.94 10.55
C TYR A 85 12.96 19.76 11.23
N LYS A 86 12.79 21.08 11.37
CA LYS A 86 13.75 21.95 12.07
C LYS A 86 13.90 21.56 13.54
N MET A 87 12.80 21.23 14.22
CA MET A 87 12.82 20.76 15.61
C MET A 87 13.68 19.49 15.75
N PHE A 88 13.44 18.47 14.91
CA PHE A 88 14.23 17.23 14.93
C PHE A 88 15.70 17.49 14.58
N HIS A 89 15.98 18.39 13.64
CA HIS A 89 17.33 18.77 13.27
C HIS A 89 18.11 19.43 14.42
N VAL A 90 17.48 20.37 15.14
CA VAL A 90 18.11 21.03 16.30
C VAL A 90 18.31 20.04 17.45
N TRP A 91 17.33 19.18 17.71
CA TRP A 91 17.38 18.23 18.82
C TRP A 91 18.45 17.14 18.62
N MET A 92 18.64 16.71 17.37
CA MET A 92 19.59 15.65 17.01
C MET A 92 20.93 16.18 16.49
N GLY A 93 21.10 17.49 16.30
CA GLY A 93 22.30 18.10 15.71
C GLY A 93 23.58 17.88 16.50
N GLY A 94 23.49 17.59 17.80
CA GLY A 94 24.63 17.27 18.66
C GLY A 94 25.12 15.82 18.59
N VAL A 95 24.36 14.92 17.93
CA VAL A 95 24.66 13.49 17.89
C VAL A 95 25.26 13.13 16.53
N SER A 96 26.35 12.36 16.52
CA SER A 96 26.90 11.81 15.27
C SER A 96 25.87 10.90 14.59
N GLY A 97 25.48 11.24 13.36
CA GLY A 97 24.37 10.56 12.65
C GLY A 97 22.96 11.04 13.03
N GLY A 98 22.82 12.05 13.88
CA GLY A 98 21.53 12.54 14.37
C GLY A 98 20.58 13.08 13.29
N LEU A 99 21.12 13.61 12.19
CA LEU A 99 20.35 13.99 11.00
C LEU A 99 19.54 12.81 10.43
N ALA A 100 20.17 11.64 10.25
CA ALA A 100 19.51 10.46 9.70
C ALA A 100 18.43 9.92 10.65
N ILE A 101 18.73 9.90 11.96
CA ILE A 101 17.77 9.45 12.98
C ILE A 101 16.58 10.42 13.05
N GLY A 102 16.84 11.73 12.97
CA GLY A 102 15.80 12.76 12.93
C GLY A 102 14.89 12.63 11.71
N THR A 103 15.45 12.37 10.53
CA THR A 103 14.66 12.14 9.31
C THR A 103 13.79 10.89 9.40
N ILE A 104 14.32 9.77 9.91
CA ILE A 104 13.56 8.53 10.09
C ILE A 104 12.43 8.76 11.11
N GLY A 105 12.72 9.40 12.25
CA GLY A 105 11.72 9.70 13.27
C GLY A 105 10.60 10.59 12.75
N LEU A 106 10.94 11.62 11.96
CA LEU A 106 9.97 12.49 11.30
C LEU A 106 9.09 11.70 10.32
N MET A 107 9.68 10.88 9.46
CA MET A 107 8.93 10.06 8.50
C MET A 107 8.00 9.07 9.20
N VAL A 108 8.41 8.47 10.31
CA VAL A 108 7.56 7.59 11.12
C VAL A 108 6.38 8.35 11.72
N LEU A 109 6.61 9.55 12.24
CA LEU A 109 5.56 10.36 12.88
C LEU A 109 4.53 10.84 11.84
N ILE A 110 4.99 11.35 10.71
CA ILE A 110 4.14 11.74 9.58
C ILE A 110 3.38 10.52 9.03
N SER A 111 4.03 9.36 8.92
CA SER A 111 3.39 8.13 8.48
C SER A 111 2.32 7.63 9.47
N ALA A 112 2.55 7.79 10.77
CA ALA A 112 1.59 7.42 11.81
C ALA A 112 0.33 8.30 11.76
N MET A 113 0.50 9.60 11.49
CA MET A 113 -0.61 10.53 11.35
C MET A 113 -1.45 10.22 10.09
N ASN A 114 -0.80 9.91 8.97
CA ASN A 114 -1.47 9.67 7.69
C ASN A 114 -2.22 8.32 7.62
N GLY A 115 -2.07 7.44 8.61
CA GLY A 115 -3.00 6.33 8.95
C GLY A 115 -3.19 5.20 7.91
N LEU A 116 -2.82 5.40 6.66
CA LEU A 116 -2.95 4.46 5.56
C LEU A 116 -1.67 4.48 4.72
N SER A 117 -1.12 3.30 4.45
CA SER A 117 0.02 3.11 3.53
C SER A 117 -0.19 3.77 2.17
N VAL A 118 -1.45 4.03 1.77
CA VAL A 118 -1.82 4.73 0.53
C VAL A 118 -1.66 6.25 0.64
N ALA A 119 -1.97 6.84 1.80
CA ALA A 119 -1.84 8.29 2.01
C ALA A 119 -0.37 8.74 2.00
N GLY A 120 0.53 7.91 2.55
CA GLY A 120 1.98 8.16 2.48
C GLY A 120 2.54 8.14 1.04
N MET A 121 1.94 7.37 0.12
CA MET A 121 2.36 7.34 -1.29
C MET A 121 1.88 8.56 -2.09
N ALA A 122 0.79 9.21 -1.69
CA ALA A 122 0.25 10.39 -2.38
C ALA A 122 1.00 11.68 -2.02
N ILE A 123 1.67 11.72 -0.85
CA ILE A 123 2.42 12.88 -0.35
C ILE A 123 3.91 12.82 -0.76
N GLY A 124 4.38 11.66 -1.24
CA GLY A 124 5.77 11.43 -1.65
C GLY A 124 6.08 11.69 -3.13
N ALA A 125 5.24 12.45 -3.84
CA ALA A 125 5.46 12.85 -5.23
C ALA A 125 5.56 14.38 -5.35
#